data_AF-A0AAV7II13-F1
#
_entry.id   AF-A0AAV7II13-F1
#
_cell.length_a   1.000
_cell.length_b   1.000
_cell.length_c   1.000
_cell.angle_alpha   90.00
_cell.angle_beta   90.00
_cell.angle_gamma   90.00
#
_symmetry.space_group_name_H-M   'P 1'
#
loop_
_entity.id
_entity.type
_entity.pdbx_description
1 polymer ?
#
loop_
_entity_poly.entity_id
_entity_poly.type
_entity_poly.pdbx_seq_one_letter_code
_entity_poly.pdbx_strand_id
1 'polypeptide(L)'
;MVKIQASTWIMALKIREKKVTGYKTSSIDPSFSYRKLEILLVFIFVHHRESIAQHEDRYIAMLLAKVIGFRLSNDTAPKSYSLQIEPSFESEEFTFDGTSRIVFEVYNPTQDVTFHTASSLKINTTYTKLVFPNGTVWEPVTQRWSEVLEFFNIKFKSELPIGLYVLKLQWSGYEAKDYKGFYRGSDRDSNGELAYVFCQLVK
;
A
#
# COMPACT_ATOMS: atom_id res chain seq x y z
N MET A 1 -33.01 28.16 -15.11
CA MET A 1 -33.12 26.76 -14.66
C MET A 1 -32.02 25.96 -15.33
N VAL A 2 -31.29 25.19 -14.54
CA VAL A 2 -29.90 24.75 -14.75
C VAL A 2 -29.77 23.71 -15.87
N LYS A 3 -28.78 23.88 -16.76
CA LYS A 3 -28.21 22.79 -17.56
C LYS A 3 -26.74 22.66 -17.19
N ILE A 4 -26.42 21.58 -16.47
CA ILE A 4 -25.05 21.21 -16.09
C ILE A 4 -24.38 20.59 -17.32
N GLN A 5 -23.24 21.15 -17.70
CA GLN A 5 -22.35 20.64 -18.74
C GLN A 5 -21.41 19.63 -18.09
N ALA A 6 -21.64 18.33 -18.33
CA ALA A 6 -20.70 17.28 -17.97
C ALA A 6 -19.81 16.98 -19.18
N SER A 7 -18.61 17.56 -19.18
CA SER A 7 -17.54 17.24 -20.11
C SER A 7 -16.88 15.92 -19.72
N THR A 8 -17.35 14.81 -20.28
CA THR A 8 -16.62 13.53 -20.21
C THR A 8 -15.60 13.48 -21.34
N TRP A 9 -14.34 13.68 -20.98
CA TRP A 9 -13.20 13.44 -21.87
C TRP A 9 -13.05 11.93 -22.08
N ILE A 10 -13.44 11.43 -23.25
CA ILE A 10 -13.02 10.12 -23.74
C ILE A 10 -11.59 10.29 -24.26
N MET A 11 -10.60 9.81 -23.50
CA MET A 11 -9.24 9.67 -24.03
C MET A 11 -9.27 8.65 -25.16
N ALA A 12 -9.12 9.14 -26.39
CA ALA A 12 -8.85 8.33 -27.56
C ALA A 12 -7.46 7.67 -27.41
N LEU A 13 -7.44 6.34 -27.51
CA LEU A 13 -6.22 5.55 -27.62
C LEU A 13 -5.46 5.98 -28.88
N LYS A 14 -4.31 6.64 -28.71
CA LYS A 14 -3.47 7.13 -29.81
C LYS A 14 -2.69 5.97 -30.43
N ILE A 15 -3.31 5.28 -31.40
CA ILE A 15 -2.57 4.42 -32.33
C ILE A 15 -1.90 5.33 -33.37
N ARG A 16 -0.61 5.08 -33.59
CA ARG A 16 0.33 5.88 -34.39
C ARG A 16 -0.05 5.88 -35.87
N GLU A 17 -0.75 6.91 -36.35
CA GLU A 17 -1.00 7.09 -37.79
C GLU A 17 0.22 7.69 -38.50
N LYS A 18 0.76 6.94 -39.46
CA LYS A 18 1.54 7.50 -40.57
C LYS A 18 0.57 8.28 -41.46
N LYS A 19 0.95 9.51 -41.84
CA LYS A 19 0.27 10.33 -42.86
C LYS A 19 -0.03 9.50 -44.12
N VAL A 20 -1.30 9.22 -44.38
CA VAL A 20 -1.82 8.93 -45.72
C VAL A 20 -3.21 9.57 -45.83
N THR A 21 -3.29 10.56 -46.70
CA THR A 21 -4.52 11.21 -47.15
C THR A 21 -5.45 10.20 -47.85
N GLY A 22 -6.72 10.14 -47.43
CA GLY A 22 -7.77 9.42 -48.16
C GLY A 22 -8.63 8.56 -47.25
N TYR A 23 -9.89 8.95 -47.05
CA TYR A 23 -10.88 8.15 -46.34
C TYR A 23 -11.13 6.83 -47.09
N LYS A 24 -10.70 5.72 -46.49
CA LYS A 24 -11.10 4.37 -46.87
C LYS A 24 -11.54 3.65 -45.60
N THR A 25 -12.82 3.30 -45.53
CA THR A 25 -13.38 2.48 -44.46
C THR A 25 -12.71 1.10 -44.53
N SER A 26 -11.76 0.82 -43.64
CA SER A 26 -11.22 -0.53 -43.48
C SER A 26 -12.24 -1.35 -42.70
N SER A 27 -12.90 -2.26 -43.39
CA SER A 27 -13.63 -3.38 -42.80
C SER A 27 -12.76 -4.06 -41.74
N ILE A 28 -13.33 -4.25 -40.55
CA ILE A 28 -12.74 -5.02 -39.47
C ILE A 28 -12.39 -6.41 -40.02
N ASP A 29 -11.13 -6.82 -39.86
CA ASP A 29 -10.66 -8.16 -40.22
C ASP A 29 -11.52 -9.21 -39.48
N PRO A 30 -12.24 -10.11 -40.21
CA PRO A 30 -13.11 -11.11 -39.59
C PRO A 30 -12.36 -12.15 -38.74
N SER A 31 -11.01 -12.16 -38.78
CA SER A 31 -10.19 -13.06 -37.97
C SER A 31 -9.96 -12.57 -36.53
N PHE A 32 -10.42 -11.36 -36.17
CA PHE A 32 -10.27 -10.85 -34.81
C PHE A 32 -11.26 -11.53 -33.85
N SER A 33 -10.77 -12.58 -33.19
CA SER A 33 -11.54 -13.43 -32.27
C SER A 33 -12.33 -12.61 -31.22
N TYR A 34 -13.65 -12.81 -31.17
CA TYR A 34 -14.57 -12.19 -30.21
C TYR A 34 -14.15 -12.39 -28.74
N ARG A 35 -13.43 -13.48 -28.42
CA ARG A 35 -12.85 -13.71 -27.09
C ARG A 35 -11.86 -12.61 -26.67
N LYS A 36 -11.19 -11.96 -27.62
CA LYS A 36 -10.18 -10.92 -27.37
C LYS A 36 -10.81 -9.56 -27.03
N LEU A 37 -12.01 -9.27 -27.54
CA LEU A 37 -12.79 -8.07 -27.22
C LEU A 37 -13.47 -8.16 -25.85
N GLU A 38 -14.02 -9.33 -25.49
CA GLU A 38 -14.61 -9.55 -24.16
C GLU A 38 -13.57 -9.38 -23.05
N ILE A 39 -12.38 -9.97 -23.22
CA ILE A 39 -11.28 -9.84 -22.26
C ILE A 39 -10.86 -8.37 -22.09
N LEU A 40 -10.77 -7.60 -23.18
CA LEU A 40 -10.39 -6.19 -23.14
C LEU A 40 -11.42 -5.34 -22.38
N LEU A 41 -12.72 -5.57 -22.61
CA LEU A 41 -13.80 -4.87 -21.89
C LEU A 41 -13.75 -5.20 -20.39
N VAL A 42 -13.56 -6.47 -20.03
CA VAL A 42 -13.41 -6.88 -18.62
C VAL A 42 -12.25 -6.14 -17.96
N PHE A 43 -11.09 -6.04 -18.61
CA PHE A 43 -9.96 -5.27 -18.07
C PHE A 43 -10.29 -3.79 -17.90
N ILE A 44 -10.94 -3.14 -18.86
CA ILE A 44 -11.32 -1.73 -18.74
C ILE A 44 -12.30 -1.54 -17.57
N PHE A 45 -13.30 -2.40 -17.43
CA PHE A 45 -14.25 -2.33 -16.31
C PHE A 45 -13.57 -2.57 -14.96
N VAL A 46 -12.64 -3.53 -14.86
CA VAL A 46 -11.87 -3.81 -13.64
C VAL A 46 -10.98 -2.62 -13.28
N HIS A 47 -10.19 -2.10 -14.22
CA HIS A 47 -9.31 -0.95 -13.98
C HIS A 47 -10.11 0.32 -13.65
N HIS A 48 -11.25 0.55 -14.33
CA HIS A 48 -12.10 1.68 -14.05
C HIS A 48 -12.71 1.60 -12.64
N ARG A 49 -13.15 0.40 -12.23
CA ARG A 49 -13.66 0.15 -10.87
C ARG A 49 -12.57 0.37 -9.81
N GLU A 50 -11.36 -0.12 -10.06
CA GLU A 50 -10.22 0.10 -9.14
C GLU A 50 -9.86 1.58 -9.02
N SER A 51 -9.86 2.32 -10.14
CA SER A 51 -9.60 3.76 -10.16
C SER A 51 -10.64 4.56 -9.38
N ILE A 52 -11.93 4.21 -9.50
CA ILE A 52 -13.01 4.83 -8.71
C ILE A 52 -12.84 4.51 -7.22
N ALA A 53 -12.59 3.25 -6.87
CA ALA A 53 -12.41 2.83 -5.49
C ALA A 53 -11.24 3.57 -4.81
N GLN A 54 -10.11 3.73 -5.52
CA GLN A 54 -8.98 4.51 -5.02
C GLN A 54 -9.33 6.00 -4.82
N HIS A 55 -10.13 6.58 -5.72
CA HIS A 55 -10.56 7.97 -5.59
C HIS A 55 -11.47 8.18 -4.37
N GLU A 56 -12.41 7.26 -4.14
CA GLU A 56 -13.28 7.25 -2.98
C GLU A 56 -12.49 7.08 -1.67
N ASP A 57 -11.57 6.11 -1.61
CA ASP A 57 -10.71 5.86 -0.45
C ASP A 57 -9.87 7.10 -0.10
N ARG A 58 -9.33 7.79 -1.11
CA ARG A 58 -8.56 9.03 -0.92
C ARG A 58 -9.43 10.18 -0.38
N TYR A 59 -10.63 10.37 -0.91
CA TYR A 59 -11.55 11.40 -0.44
C TYR A 59 -12.00 11.13 1.00
N ILE A 60 -12.34 9.88 1.33
CA ILE A 60 -12.65 9.47 2.70
C ILE A 60 -11.46 9.73 3.63
N ALA A 61 -10.24 9.41 3.21
CA ALA A 61 -9.05 9.69 4.02
C ALA A 61 -8.82 11.19 4.25
N MET A 62 -9.08 12.05 3.26
CA MET A 62 -9.02 13.52 3.44
C MET A 62 -10.11 14.03 4.39
N LEU A 63 -11.32 13.47 4.33
CA LEU A 63 -12.38 13.80 5.29
C LEU A 63 -12.04 13.34 6.70
N LEU A 64 -11.51 12.12 6.85
CA LEU A 64 -11.05 11.59 8.12
C LEU A 64 -9.92 12.48 8.69
N ALA A 65 -8.91 12.82 7.89
CA ALA A 65 -7.84 13.73 8.30
C ALA A 65 -8.38 15.06 8.84
N LYS A 66 -9.49 15.56 8.28
CA LYS A 66 -10.13 16.81 8.74
C LYS A 66 -10.87 16.64 10.08
N VAL A 67 -11.43 15.46 10.34
CA VAL A 67 -12.26 15.19 11.54
C VAL A 67 -11.43 14.66 12.70
N ILE A 68 -10.65 13.60 12.47
CA ILE A 68 -9.86 12.90 13.49
C ILE A 68 -8.38 13.34 13.52
N GLY A 69 -7.92 14.04 12.48
CA GLY A 69 -6.52 14.42 12.34
C GLY A 69 -5.63 13.27 11.88
N PHE A 70 -4.33 13.39 12.17
CA PHE A 70 -3.30 12.39 11.85
C PHE A 70 -2.90 11.54 13.07
N ARG A 71 -3.64 11.64 14.18
CA ARG A 71 -3.37 10.86 15.40
C ARG A 71 -4.12 9.53 15.35
N LEU A 72 -3.44 8.46 15.77
CA LEU A 72 -4.08 7.17 15.99
C LEU A 72 -5.08 7.26 17.15
N SER A 73 -6.09 6.39 17.13
CA SER A 73 -7.00 6.21 18.28
C SER A 73 -6.23 5.72 19.51
N ASN A 74 -6.74 6.04 20.68
CA ASN A 74 -6.21 5.58 21.97
C ASN A 74 -6.79 4.23 22.41
N ASP A 75 -7.57 3.55 21.56
CA ASP A 75 -8.20 2.26 21.89
C ASP A 75 -7.18 1.14 22.07
N THR A 76 -6.01 1.28 21.46
CA THR A 76 -4.90 0.34 21.60
C THR A 76 -3.59 1.07 21.81
N ALA A 77 -2.65 0.46 22.53
CA ALA A 77 -1.30 0.99 22.65
C ALA A 77 -0.25 -0.12 22.60
N PRO A 78 0.88 0.10 21.90
CA PRO A 78 1.98 -0.84 21.90
C PRO A 78 2.66 -0.88 23.28
N LYS A 79 3.14 -2.07 23.65
CA LYS A 79 3.94 -2.32 24.85
C LYS A 79 5.38 -2.66 24.53
N SER A 80 5.61 -3.39 23.45
CA SER A 80 6.96 -3.72 22.99
C SER A 80 6.98 -4.14 21.52
N TYR A 81 8.10 -3.90 20.86
CA TYR A 81 8.38 -4.35 19.50
C TYR A 81 9.58 -5.29 19.51
N SER A 82 9.49 -6.37 18.74
CA SER A 82 10.66 -7.14 18.30
C SER A 82 10.73 -7.05 16.79
N LEU A 83 11.83 -6.53 16.26
CA LEU A 83 12.05 -6.29 14.84
C LEU A 83 13.24 -7.13 14.37
N GLN A 84 13.08 -7.78 13.23
CA GLN A 84 14.16 -8.40 12.47
C GLN A 84 14.18 -7.72 11.11
N ILE A 85 15.36 -7.27 10.68
CA ILE A 85 15.57 -6.56 9.43
C ILE A 85 16.70 -7.26 8.69
N GLU A 86 16.46 -7.57 7.41
CA GLU A 86 17.36 -8.29 6.53
C GLU A 86 17.64 -7.41 5.30
N PRO A 87 18.74 -6.64 5.32
CA PRO A 87 19.14 -5.83 4.18
C PRO A 87 19.56 -6.71 2.99
N SER A 88 19.14 -6.35 1.78
CA SER A 88 19.58 -6.99 0.54
C SER A 88 20.75 -6.24 -0.09
N PHE A 89 21.75 -6.99 -0.56
CA PHE A 89 22.98 -6.47 -1.16
C PHE A 89 23.14 -6.83 -2.64
N GLU A 90 22.22 -7.61 -3.20
CA GLU A 90 22.36 -8.18 -4.54
C GLU A 90 21.97 -7.23 -5.67
N SER A 91 21.19 -6.18 -5.35
CA SER A 91 20.68 -5.21 -6.31
C SER A 91 21.35 -3.85 -6.22
N GLU A 92 21.39 -3.14 -7.35
CA GLU A 92 21.81 -1.73 -7.39
C GLU A 92 20.95 -0.86 -6.45
N GLU A 93 19.64 -1.10 -6.45
CA GLU A 93 18.68 -0.48 -5.54
C GLU A 93 18.72 -1.14 -4.16
N PHE A 94 18.78 -0.33 -3.10
CA PHE A 94 18.76 -0.82 -1.74
C PHE A 94 17.35 -1.24 -1.32
N THR A 95 17.19 -2.52 -0.97
CA THR A 95 15.96 -3.09 -0.42
C THR A 95 16.26 -3.82 0.87
N PHE A 96 15.23 -4.04 1.68
CA PHE A 96 15.35 -4.75 2.93
C PHE A 96 14.03 -5.40 3.29
N ASP A 97 14.08 -6.63 3.77
CA ASP A 97 12.92 -7.34 4.29
C ASP A 97 12.91 -7.26 5.81
N GLY A 98 11.74 -7.48 6.40
CA GLY A 98 11.63 -7.48 7.84
C GLY A 98 10.41 -8.20 8.38
N THR A 99 10.51 -8.56 9.65
CA THR A 99 9.39 -9.05 10.43
C THR A 99 9.25 -8.23 11.70
N SER A 100 8.01 -8.05 12.15
CA SER A 100 7.72 -7.39 13.41
C SER A 100 6.78 -8.23 14.26
N ARG A 101 7.15 -8.41 15.52
CA ARG A 101 6.29 -8.93 16.57
C ARG A 101 5.96 -7.78 17.52
N ILE A 102 4.72 -7.33 17.49
CA ILE A 102 4.23 -6.18 18.25
C ILE A 102 3.35 -6.70 19.38
N VAL A 103 3.78 -6.51 20.62
CA VAL A 103 2.90 -6.71 21.78
C VAL A 103 2.15 -5.41 22.02
N PHE A 104 0.83 -5.47 22.05
CA PHE A 104 -0.02 -4.31 22.30
C PHE A 104 -1.15 -4.65 23.25
N GLU A 105 -1.69 -3.62 23.90
CA GLU A 105 -2.84 -3.71 24.79
C GLU A 105 -4.04 -3.01 24.13
N VAL A 106 -5.21 -3.62 24.28
CA VAL A 106 -6.51 -3.05 23.93
C VAL A 106 -7.11 -2.46 25.22
N TYR A 107 -7.39 -1.17 25.24
CA TYR A 107 -8.03 -0.46 26.35
C TYR A 107 -9.54 -0.30 26.14
N ASN A 108 -9.97 -0.13 24.89
CA ASN A 108 -11.38 -0.11 24.50
C ASN A 108 -11.63 -1.20 23.47
N PRO A 109 -12.71 -2.00 23.60
CA PRO A 109 -13.03 -3.03 22.62
C PRO A 109 -13.11 -2.46 21.20
N THR A 110 -12.44 -3.12 20.25
CA THR A 110 -12.33 -2.64 18.88
C THR A 110 -12.17 -3.79 17.89
N GLN A 111 -12.65 -3.62 16.67
CA GLN A 111 -12.39 -4.56 15.56
C GLN A 111 -11.12 -4.19 14.77
N ASP A 112 -10.58 -3.01 15.02
CA ASP A 112 -9.59 -2.36 14.19
C ASP A 112 -8.29 -2.14 14.97
N VAL A 113 -7.18 -2.58 14.39
CA VAL A 113 -5.82 -2.23 14.84
C VAL A 113 -5.18 -1.39 13.76
N THR A 114 -4.84 -0.14 14.09
CA THR A 114 -4.30 0.83 13.14
C THR A 114 -2.94 1.33 13.62
N PHE A 115 -1.96 1.37 12.73
CA PHE A 115 -0.62 1.90 12.98
C PHE A 115 -0.10 2.67 11.78
N HIS A 116 0.99 3.41 11.97
CA HIS A 116 1.62 4.14 10.87
C HIS A 116 2.47 3.23 9.99
N THR A 117 2.38 3.41 8.68
CA THR A 117 3.23 2.75 7.68
C THR A 117 3.59 3.74 6.58
N ALA A 118 4.88 3.95 6.37
CA ALA A 118 5.40 4.80 5.30
C ALA A 118 5.13 4.18 3.92
N SER A 119 5.03 5.02 2.89
CA SER A 119 4.88 4.59 1.48
C SER A 119 6.06 3.77 0.94
N SER A 120 7.21 3.82 1.63
CA SER A 120 8.39 3.02 1.34
C SER A 120 8.36 1.60 1.92
N LEU A 121 7.31 1.24 2.67
CA LEU A 121 7.11 -0.09 3.23
C LEU A 121 5.88 -0.77 2.63
N LYS A 122 6.03 -2.05 2.29
CA LYS A 122 4.95 -2.91 1.81
C LYS A 122 4.72 -4.06 2.79
N ILE A 123 3.56 -4.06 3.45
CA ILE A 123 3.16 -5.15 4.33
C ILE A 123 2.74 -6.38 3.49
N ASN A 124 3.27 -7.56 3.83
CA ASN A 124 2.77 -8.84 3.33
C ASN A 124 1.47 -9.19 4.07
N THR A 125 0.33 -8.86 3.44
CA THR A 125 -1.00 -9.06 4.02
C THR A 125 -1.34 -10.53 4.29
N THR A 126 -0.72 -11.47 3.59
CA THR A 126 -0.96 -12.92 3.81
C THR A 126 -0.26 -13.47 5.05
N TYR A 127 0.83 -12.82 5.47
CA TYR A 127 1.60 -13.19 6.66
C TYR A 127 0.96 -12.66 7.95
N THR A 128 0.18 -11.58 7.88
CA THR A 128 -0.40 -10.93 9.05
C THR A 128 -1.21 -11.89 9.92
N LYS A 129 -0.83 -12.01 11.21
CA LYS A 129 -1.54 -12.81 12.22
C LYS A 129 -1.68 -12.04 13.53
N LEU A 130 -2.81 -12.21 14.20
CA LEU A 130 -3.01 -11.78 15.57
C LEU A 130 -3.00 -13.01 16.49
N VAL A 131 -2.21 -12.99 17.56
CA VAL A 131 -2.10 -14.08 18.52
C VAL A 131 -2.61 -13.64 19.88
N PHE A 132 -3.52 -14.43 20.45
CA PHE A 132 -4.14 -14.23 21.75
C PHE A 132 -3.26 -14.81 22.87
N PRO A 133 -3.46 -14.39 24.14
CA PRO A 133 -2.74 -14.95 25.27
C PRO A 133 -2.88 -16.47 25.43
N ASN A 134 -4.04 -17.03 25.04
CA ASN A 134 -4.30 -18.47 25.07
C ASN A 134 -3.74 -19.23 23.86
N GLY A 135 -3.01 -18.57 22.96
CA GLY A 135 -2.43 -19.16 21.76
C GLY A 135 -3.37 -19.20 20.53
N THR A 136 -4.63 -18.78 20.66
CA THR A 136 -5.54 -18.66 19.51
C THR A 136 -4.98 -17.67 18.49
N VAL A 137 -5.09 -18.00 17.20
CA VAL A 137 -4.61 -17.15 16.11
C VAL A 137 -5.78 -16.68 15.27
N TRP A 138 -5.85 -15.37 15.04
CA TRP A 138 -6.80 -14.75 14.12
C TRP A 138 -6.10 -14.19 12.89
N GLU A 139 -6.80 -14.29 11.77
CA GLU A 139 -6.44 -13.65 10.51
C GLU A 139 -7.31 -12.41 10.30
N PRO A 140 -6.76 -11.35 9.68
CA PRO A 140 -7.55 -10.18 9.31
C PRO A 140 -8.63 -10.49 8.27
N VAL A 141 -9.76 -9.79 8.35
CA VAL A 141 -10.79 -9.77 7.31
C VAL A 141 -10.41 -8.78 6.20
N THR A 142 -9.91 -7.61 6.59
CA THR A 142 -9.41 -6.61 5.64
C THR A 142 -8.14 -5.95 6.15
N GLN A 143 -7.28 -5.55 5.22
CA GLN A 143 -6.07 -4.79 5.50
C GLN A 143 -5.97 -3.69 4.45
N ARG A 144 -5.83 -2.44 4.89
CA ARG A 144 -5.82 -1.27 4.00
C ARG A 144 -4.77 -0.26 4.42
N TRP A 145 -4.02 0.22 3.45
CA TRP A 145 -3.10 1.33 3.62
C TRP A 145 -3.74 2.61 3.07
N SER A 146 -3.59 3.71 3.79
CA SER A 146 -3.98 5.05 3.36
C SER A 146 -2.73 5.89 3.16
N GLU A 147 -2.45 6.26 1.92
CA GLU A 147 -1.34 7.18 1.60
C GLU A 147 -1.50 8.55 2.27
N VAL A 148 -2.74 9.04 2.37
CA VAL A 148 -3.02 10.38 2.91
C VAL A 148 -2.74 10.46 4.42
N LEU A 149 -3.12 9.43 5.18
CA LEU A 149 -2.94 9.38 6.63
C LEU A 149 -1.65 8.68 7.05
N GLU A 150 -1.00 7.98 6.11
CA GLU A 150 0.05 6.99 6.37
C GLU A 150 -0.38 5.93 7.38
N PHE A 151 -1.67 5.56 7.38
CA PHE A 151 -2.24 4.56 8.28
C PHE A 151 -2.32 3.21 7.57
N PHE A 152 -1.96 2.16 8.28
CA PHE A 152 -2.28 0.79 7.94
C PHE A 152 -3.32 0.26 8.93
N ASN A 153 -4.54 0.03 8.45
CA ASN A 153 -5.65 -0.46 9.23
C ASN A 153 -5.84 -1.97 8.96
N ILE A 154 -5.92 -2.72 10.06
CA ILE A 154 -6.22 -4.15 10.07
C ILE A 154 -7.55 -4.35 10.77
N LYS A 155 -8.53 -4.93 10.07
CA LYS A 155 -9.84 -5.23 10.62
C LYS A 155 -10.03 -6.72 10.86
N PHE A 156 -10.53 -7.07 12.03
CA PHE A 156 -10.88 -8.43 12.41
C PHE A 156 -12.40 -8.68 12.33
N LYS A 157 -12.78 -9.96 12.30
CA LYS A 157 -14.20 -10.38 12.17
C LYS A 157 -15.04 -10.02 13.40
N SER A 158 -14.41 -10.03 14.57
CA SER A 158 -15.04 -9.81 15.86
C SER A 158 -14.24 -8.79 16.65
N GLU A 159 -14.90 -8.13 17.60
CA GLU A 159 -14.22 -7.20 18.49
C GLU A 159 -13.17 -7.93 19.32
N LEU A 160 -12.03 -7.26 19.47
CA LEU A 160 -10.97 -7.60 20.40
C LEU A 160 -11.39 -7.10 21.78
N PRO A 161 -11.56 -7.99 22.77
CA PRO A 161 -11.76 -7.58 24.15
C PRO A 161 -10.55 -6.81 24.69
N ILE A 162 -10.74 -6.17 25.85
CA ILE A 162 -9.64 -5.57 26.61
C ILE A 162 -8.63 -6.66 26.97
N GLY A 163 -7.34 -6.40 26.70
CA GLY A 163 -6.29 -7.37 26.99
C GLY A 163 -5.02 -7.17 26.16
N LEU A 164 -4.07 -8.08 26.35
CA LEU A 164 -2.78 -8.10 25.65
C LEU A 164 -2.82 -9.04 24.46
N TYR A 165 -2.25 -8.58 23.34
CA TYR A 165 -2.21 -9.32 22.09
C TYR A 165 -0.86 -9.19 21.42
N VAL A 166 -0.57 -10.12 20.51
CA VAL A 166 0.63 -10.09 19.68
C VAL A 166 0.24 -10.01 18.22
N LEU A 167 0.59 -8.90 17.56
CA LEU A 167 0.48 -8.73 16.12
C LEU A 167 1.79 -9.15 15.45
N LYS A 168 1.72 -10.07 14.50
CA LYS A 168 2.86 -10.49 13.66
C LYS A 168 2.67 -9.93 12.27
N LEU A 169 3.70 -9.26 11.76
CA LEU A 169 3.75 -8.72 10.40
C LEU A 169 5.05 -9.14 9.73
N GLN A 170 4.99 -9.23 8.41
CA GLN A 170 6.15 -9.29 7.53
C GLN A 170 6.00 -8.16 6.52
N TRP A 171 7.10 -7.53 6.15
CA TRP A 171 7.10 -6.40 5.25
C TRP A 171 8.40 -6.34 4.46
N SER A 172 8.35 -5.70 3.31
CA SER A 172 9.52 -5.34 2.52
C SER A 172 9.61 -3.82 2.39
N GLY A 173 10.83 -3.32 2.27
CA GLY A 173 11.12 -1.89 2.19
C GLY A 173 12.12 -1.58 1.09
N TYR A 174 12.10 -0.33 0.66
CA TYR A 174 13.07 0.23 -0.28
C TYR A 174 13.55 1.60 0.21
N GLU A 175 14.71 2.02 -0.26
CA GLU A 175 15.27 3.32 0.07
C GLU A 175 14.36 4.47 -0.39
N ALA A 176 13.93 5.31 0.55
CA ALA A 176 13.15 6.49 0.24
C ALA A 176 14.02 7.55 -0.46
N LYS A 177 13.47 8.25 -1.46
CA LYS A 177 14.19 9.24 -2.28
C LYS A 177 14.75 10.44 -1.49
N ASP A 178 14.28 10.64 -0.26
CA ASP A 178 14.65 11.75 0.61
C ASP A 178 15.53 11.33 1.80
N TYR A 179 16.11 10.12 1.74
CA TYR A 179 16.97 9.53 2.78
C TYR A 179 16.33 9.53 4.17
N LYS A 180 14.99 9.45 4.23
CA LYS A 180 14.25 9.30 5.49
C LYS A 180 14.05 7.83 5.82
N GLY A 181 14.04 7.53 7.12
CA GLY A 181 13.87 6.16 7.59
C GLY A 181 15.16 5.36 7.45
N PHE A 182 15.05 4.13 6.95
CA PHE A 182 16.17 3.20 6.81
C PHE A 182 16.76 3.29 5.40
N TYR A 183 18.04 3.64 5.31
CA TYR A 183 18.72 3.92 4.04
C TYR A 183 20.16 3.43 4.05
N ARG A 184 20.79 3.38 2.87
CA ARG A 184 22.16 2.92 2.69
C ARG A 184 23.07 4.12 2.45
N GLY A 185 23.88 4.45 3.44
CA GLY A 185 25.02 5.35 3.27
C GLY A 185 26.20 4.63 2.59
N SER A 186 27.12 5.42 2.05
CA SER A 186 28.40 4.91 1.55
C SER A 186 29.54 5.81 1.98
N ASP A 187 30.68 5.20 2.28
CA ASP A 187 31.93 5.88 2.60
C ASP A 187 33.10 5.15 1.90
N ARG A 188 34.30 5.72 1.95
CA ARG A 188 35.52 5.02 1.52
C ARG A 188 36.24 4.46 2.73
N ASP A 189 36.66 3.21 2.64
CA ASP A 189 37.51 2.59 3.65
C ASP A 189 38.94 3.16 3.62
N SER A 190 39.82 2.66 4.48
CA SER A 190 41.22 3.09 4.54
C SER A 190 42.02 2.81 3.25
N ASN A 191 41.53 1.91 2.40
CA ASN A 191 42.14 1.56 1.11
C ASN A 191 41.53 2.36 -0.05
N GLY A 192 40.53 3.20 0.22
CA GLY A 192 39.79 3.96 -0.78
C GLY A 192 38.66 3.19 -1.46
N GLU A 193 38.37 1.96 -1.01
CA GLU A 193 37.29 1.11 -1.53
C GLU A 193 35.93 1.56 -0.97
N LEU A 194 34.87 1.41 -1.76
CA LEU A 194 33.53 1.81 -1.35
C LEU A 194 32.99 0.84 -0.29
N ALA A 195 32.72 1.36 0.91
CA ALA A 195 32.06 0.66 2.00
C ALA A 195 30.63 1.19 2.17
N TYR A 196 29.68 0.29 2.48
CA TYR A 196 28.30 0.66 2.74
C TYR A 196 27.99 0.61 4.23
N VAL A 197 27.21 1.58 4.70
CA VAL A 197 26.72 1.65 6.09
C VAL A 197 25.21 1.79 6.08
N PHE A 198 24.54 1.17 7.06
CA PHE A 198 23.11 1.37 7.24
C PHE A 198 22.86 2.47 8.23
N CYS A 199 21.99 3.38 7.84
CA CYS A 199 21.66 4.54 8.64
C CYS A 199 20.15 4.61 8.83
N GLN A 200 19.77 5.10 10.02
CA GLN A 200 18.40 5.47 10.31
C GLN A 200 18.37 6.96 10.61
N LEU A 201 17.69 7.74 9.79
CA LEU A 201 17.45 9.15 10.09
C LEU A 201 16.11 9.27 10.83
N VAL A 202 16.19 9.57 12.13
CA VAL A 202 15.03 9.93 12.95
C VAL A 202 14.93 11.45 12.95
N LYS A 203 13.83 12.00 12.45
CA LYS A 203 13.50 13.43 12.58
C LYS A 203 12.64 13.67 13.81
#